data_AF-A0A0B2XH51-F1
#
_entry.id   AF-A0A0B2XH51-F1
#
_cell.length_a   1.000
_cell.length_b   1.000
_cell.length_c   1.000
_cell.angle_alpha   90.00
_cell.angle_beta   90.00
_cell.angle_gamma   90.00
#
_symmetry.space_group_name_H-M   'P 1'
#
loop_
_entity.id
_entity.type
_entity.pdbx_description
1 polymer ?
#
loop_
_entity_poly.entity_id
_entity_poly.type
_entity_poly.pdbx_seq_one_letter_code
_entity_poly.pdbx_strand_id
1 'polypeptide(L)'
;MDVHELLSTVREALEFSALLHQNCEIPREEKLRYVDTIVKLLQLEDLEHTLIGRPGAGLSVEQRKRLTIGVELVVKPSILIFLDEPTSGLDGQAANNTVLFVTGLIVSELPYLVVCGVIYFVCWYWTAGLRNDTKWAGSTFFVAMFYEMLYTGIGQLIAAYAPNATFASLVNPLVITTLVLLCGVFAPYSQITAFWRYWIYYLDPFNYLFGAFLTFTTFSVDITCERGELAVFNPPANETCGDYLSTY
;
A
#
# COMPACT_ATOMS: atom_id res chain seq x y z
N MET A 1 -15.55 -32.40 2.48
CA MET A 1 -16.57 -33.34 1.97
C MET A 1 -17.90 -32.68 2.29
N ASP A 2 -18.67 -32.33 1.28
CA ASP A 2 -19.85 -31.48 1.46
C ASP A 2 -20.96 -32.29 2.15
N VAL A 3 -21.16 -32.05 3.44
CA VAL A 3 -22.17 -32.74 4.25
C VAL A 3 -23.48 -31.97 4.10
N HIS A 4 -24.28 -32.35 3.12
CA HIS A 4 -25.64 -31.86 2.96
C HIS A 4 -26.64 -32.89 3.49
N GLU A 5 -27.65 -32.43 4.21
CA GLU A 5 -28.71 -33.30 4.72
C GLU A 5 -29.56 -33.87 3.57
N LEU A 6 -29.65 -35.20 3.52
CA LEU A 6 -30.24 -35.93 2.39
C LEU A 6 -31.74 -35.64 2.18
N LEU A 7 -32.42 -35.28 3.27
CA LEU A 7 -33.86 -35.02 3.33
C LEU A 7 -34.21 -33.54 3.21
N SER A 8 -33.21 -32.65 3.16
CA SER A 8 -33.44 -31.22 2.98
C SER A 8 -33.59 -30.88 1.49
N THR A 9 -34.44 -29.90 1.20
CA THR A 9 -34.50 -29.27 -0.11
C THR A 9 -33.33 -28.31 -0.31
N VAL A 10 -33.01 -28.01 -1.57
CA VAL A 10 -31.99 -27.02 -1.95
C VAL A 10 -32.26 -25.67 -1.26
N ARG A 11 -33.52 -25.20 -1.26
CA ARG A 11 -33.92 -23.96 -0.60
C ARG A 11 -33.74 -24.01 0.91
N GLU A 12 -34.21 -25.08 1.57
CA GLU A 12 -34.06 -25.23 3.03
C GLU A 12 -32.59 -25.25 3.48
N ALA A 13 -31.72 -25.89 2.70
CA ALA A 13 -30.29 -25.92 2.99
C ALA A 13 -29.66 -24.51 2.95
N LEU A 14 -30.04 -23.69 1.95
CA LEU A 14 -29.57 -22.31 1.84
C LEU A 14 -30.16 -21.43 2.96
N GLU A 15 -31.47 -21.52 3.22
CA GLU A 15 -32.12 -20.77 4.29
C GLU A 15 -31.54 -21.11 5.67
N PHE A 16 -31.29 -22.39 5.93
CA PHE A 16 -30.66 -22.84 7.17
C PHE A 16 -29.26 -22.25 7.34
N SER A 17 -28.44 -22.26 6.29
CA SER A 17 -27.11 -21.64 6.32
C SER A 17 -27.18 -20.14 6.57
N ALA A 18 -28.14 -19.44 5.92
CA ALA A 18 -28.33 -17.99 6.09
C ALA A 18 -28.70 -17.62 7.53
N LEU A 19 -29.65 -18.36 8.10
CA LEU A 19 -30.21 -18.07 9.41
C LEU A 19 -29.18 -18.35 10.52
N LEU A 20 -28.39 -19.41 10.38
CA LEU A 20 -27.42 -19.84 11.38
C LEU A 20 -26.14 -18.99 11.36
N HIS A 21 -25.61 -18.68 10.18
CA HIS A 21 -24.28 -18.07 10.07
C HIS A 21 -24.30 -16.54 9.99
N GLN A 22 -25.38 -15.91 9.51
CA GLN A 22 -25.44 -14.45 9.44
C GLN A 22 -25.73 -13.83 10.82
N ASN A 23 -25.17 -12.63 11.05
CA ASN A 23 -25.32 -11.87 12.30
C ASN A 23 -26.78 -11.76 12.78
N CYS A 24 -27.01 -11.80 14.10
CA CYS A 24 -28.33 -11.71 14.73
C CYS A 24 -29.00 -10.33 14.54
N GLU A 25 -28.24 -9.29 14.23
CA GLU A 25 -28.74 -7.93 13.99
C GLU A 25 -29.56 -7.82 12.69
N ILE A 26 -29.29 -8.68 11.70
CA ILE A 26 -29.98 -8.65 10.41
C ILE A 26 -31.37 -9.30 10.58
N PRO A 27 -32.47 -8.62 10.21
CA PRO A 27 -33.80 -9.19 10.32
C PRO A 27 -33.95 -10.41 9.42
N ARG A 28 -34.70 -11.41 9.88
CA ARG A 28 -34.94 -12.67 9.16
C ARG A 28 -35.37 -12.48 7.71
N GLU A 29 -36.23 -11.49 7.46
CA GLU A 29 -36.75 -11.19 6.12
C GLU A 29 -35.64 -10.80 5.15
N GLU A 30 -34.66 -10.01 5.60
CA GLU A 30 -33.52 -9.61 4.76
C GLU A 30 -32.60 -10.79 4.47
N LYS A 31 -32.41 -11.70 5.44
CA LYS A 31 -31.65 -12.94 5.24
C LYS A 31 -32.28 -13.81 4.15
N LEU A 32 -33.61 -13.97 4.19
CA LEU A 32 -34.36 -14.75 3.20
C LEU A 32 -34.33 -14.10 1.81
N ARG A 33 -34.47 -12.77 1.72
CA ARG A 33 -34.32 -12.05 0.45
C ARG A 33 -32.95 -12.27 -0.20
N TYR A 34 -31.90 -12.35 0.60
CA TYR A 34 -30.55 -12.64 0.09
C TYR A 34 -30.45 -14.07 -0.46
N VAL A 35 -31.07 -15.05 0.20
CA VAL A 35 -31.16 -16.43 -0.31
C VAL A 35 -31.84 -16.47 -1.68
N ASP A 36 -32.94 -15.73 -1.88
CA ASP A 36 -33.59 -15.65 -3.19
C ASP A 36 -32.66 -15.11 -4.27
N THR A 37 -31.82 -14.12 -3.96
CA THR A 37 -30.80 -13.62 -4.90
C THR A 37 -29.77 -14.69 -5.23
N ILE A 38 -29.30 -15.47 -4.25
CA ILE A 38 -28.32 -16.54 -4.48
C ILE A 38 -28.89 -17.68 -5.33
N VAL A 39 -30.15 -18.07 -5.09
CA VAL A 39 -30.85 -19.08 -5.91
C VAL A 39 -30.89 -18.66 -7.38
N LYS A 40 -31.18 -17.38 -7.65
CA LYS A 40 -31.18 -16.80 -9.00
C LYS A 40 -29.78 -16.78 -9.63
N LEU A 41 -28.77 -16.35 -8.87
CA LEU A 41 -27.38 -16.26 -9.34
C LEU A 41 -26.81 -17.63 -9.75
N LEU A 42 -27.12 -18.68 -8.98
CA LEU A 42 -26.63 -20.03 -9.23
C LEU A 42 -27.51 -20.85 -10.20
N GLN A 43 -28.56 -20.23 -10.75
CA GLN A 43 -29.54 -20.87 -11.63
C GLN A 43 -30.13 -22.13 -10.98
N LEU A 44 -30.49 -22.04 -9.70
CA LEU A 44 -31.07 -23.14 -8.93
C LEU A 44 -32.61 -23.03 -8.82
N GLU A 45 -33.24 -22.12 -9.57
CA GLU A 45 -34.69 -21.89 -9.53
C GLU A 45 -35.50 -23.18 -9.77
N ASP A 46 -35.17 -23.94 -10.82
CA ASP A 46 -35.86 -25.19 -11.15
C ASP A 46 -35.64 -26.32 -10.13
N LEU A 47 -34.63 -26.18 -9.27
CA LEU A 47 -34.18 -27.20 -8.33
C LEU A 47 -34.47 -26.83 -6.88
N GLU A 48 -35.05 -25.66 -6.62
CA GLU A 48 -35.19 -25.11 -5.27
C GLU A 48 -35.99 -26.02 -4.32
N HIS A 49 -37.00 -26.72 -4.87
CA HIS A 49 -37.87 -27.65 -4.15
C HIS A 49 -37.45 -29.12 -4.32
N THR A 50 -36.32 -29.38 -4.95
CA THR A 50 -35.81 -30.75 -5.14
C THR A 50 -35.02 -31.19 -3.91
N LEU A 51 -35.18 -32.45 -3.52
CA LEU A 51 -34.40 -33.06 -2.44
C LEU A 51 -32.96 -33.31 -2.88
N ILE A 52 -31.99 -33.00 -2.01
CA ILE A 52 -30.57 -33.12 -2.32
C ILE A 52 -30.17 -34.57 -2.62
N GLY A 53 -30.67 -35.51 -1.82
CA GLY A 53 -30.47 -36.95 -2.01
C GLY A 53 -29.01 -37.39 -1.91
N ARG A 54 -28.74 -38.64 -2.29
CA ARG A 54 -27.39 -39.25 -2.27
C ARG A 54 -26.66 -39.02 -3.59
N PRO A 55 -25.32 -39.04 -3.62
CA PRO A 55 -24.57 -39.05 -4.88
C PRO A 55 -25.03 -40.20 -5.77
N GLY A 56 -25.58 -39.88 -6.95
CA GLY A 56 -26.17 -40.84 -7.90
C GLY A 56 -27.69 -41.04 -7.80
N ALA A 57 -28.34 -40.56 -6.74
CA ALA A 57 -29.79 -40.58 -6.56
C ALA A 57 -30.29 -39.26 -5.93
N GLY A 58 -30.65 -38.30 -6.78
CA GLY A 58 -30.99 -36.92 -6.40
C GLY A 58 -30.34 -35.92 -7.34
N LEU A 59 -29.77 -34.85 -6.80
CA LEU A 59 -29.03 -33.84 -7.57
C LEU A 59 -27.84 -34.44 -8.33
N SER A 60 -27.63 -33.96 -9.56
CA SER A 60 -26.42 -34.27 -10.34
C SER A 60 -25.16 -33.77 -9.63
N VAL A 61 -24.00 -34.30 -10.01
CA VAL A 61 -22.71 -33.88 -9.42
C VAL A 61 -22.47 -32.39 -9.63
N GLU A 62 -22.89 -31.84 -10.78
CA GLU A 62 -22.76 -30.42 -11.07
C GLU A 62 -23.71 -29.57 -10.22
N GLN A 63 -24.98 -29.99 -10.11
CA GLN A 63 -25.97 -29.28 -9.30
C GLN A 63 -25.61 -29.28 -7.81
N ARG A 64 -25.05 -30.38 -7.32
CA ARG A 64 -24.54 -30.47 -5.94
C ARG A 64 -23.36 -29.53 -5.70
N LYS A 65 -22.44 -29.39 -6.66
CA LYS A 65 -21.34 -28.41 -6.56
C LYS A 65 -21.89 -26.98 -6.50
N ARG A 66 -22.87 -26.64 -7.33
CA ARG A 66 -23.53 -25.33 -7.28
C ARG A 66 -24.18 -25.07 -5.93
N LEU A 67 -24.86 -26.08 -5.35
CA LEU A 67 -25.43 -25.97 -4.02
C LEU A 67 -24.38 -25.75 -2.93
N THR A 68 -23.27 -26.49 -2.94
CA THR A 68 -22.17 -26.27 -1.99
C THR A 68 -21.65 -24.83 -2.06
N ILE A 69 -21.44 -24.31 -3.27
CA ILE A 69 -21.04 -22.90 -3.47
C ILE A 69 -22.10 -21.94 -2.89
N GLY A 70 -23.38 -22.21 -3.14
CA GLY A 70 -24.48 -21.41 -2.60
C GLY A 70 -24.52 -21.38 -1.07
N VAL A 71 -24.30 -22.53 -0.42
CA VAL A 71 -24.29 -22.62 1.05
C VAL A 71 -23.21 -21.73 1.66
N GLU A 72 -22.03 -21.66 1.04
CA GLU A 72 -20.91 -20.80 1.46
C GLU A 72 -21.17 -19.32 1.13
N LEU A 73 -21.73 -18.99 -0.04
CA LEU A 73 -22.02 -17.61 -0.45
C LEU A 73 -23.11 -16.96 0.42
N VAL A 74 -24.07 -17.76 0.89
CA VAL A 74 -25.16 -17.31 1.75
C VAL A 74 -24.66 -16.87 3.13
N VAL A 75 -23.50 -17.35 3.59
CA VAL A 75 -22.88 -16.93 4.86
C VAL A 75 -22.49 -15.45 4.84
N LYS A 76 -22.42 -14.81 3.66
CA LYS A 76 -21.97 -13.41 3.50
C LYS A 76 -20.61 -13.20 4.21
N PRO A 77 -19.57 -13.99 3.85
CA PRO A 77 -18.31 -13.96 4.58
C PRO A 77 -17.64 -12.58 4.47
N SER A 78 -17.61 -11.84 5.58
CA SER A 78 -17.18 -10.44 5.60
C SER A 78 -15.67 -10.22 5.39
N ILE A 79 -14.84 -11.26 5.20
CA ILE A 79 -13.38 -11.08 5.42
C ILE A 79 -12.40 -12.03 4.68
N LEU A 80 -12.82 -12.98 3.84
CA LEU A 80 -11.92 -14.08 3.48
C LEU A 80 -11.99 -14.56 2.01
N ILE A 81 -11.67 -13.67 1.05
CA ILE A 81 -11.12 -14.01 -0.29
C ILE A 81 -10.55 -12.77 -1.04
N PHE A 82 -10.09 -11.76 -0.30
CA PHE A 82 -9.58 -10.50 -0.85
C PHE A 82 -8.17 -10.59 -1.50
N LEU A 83 -7.83 -11.75 -2.09
CA LEU A 83 -6.57 -11.94 -2.82
C LEU A 83 -6.69 -12.58 -4.21
N ASP A 84 -7.89 -12.87 -4.72
CA ASP A 84 -8.06 -13.21 -6.16
C ASP A 84 -9.24 -12.52 -6.87
N GLU A 85 -10.07 -11.73 -6.18
CA GLU A 85 -11.35 -11.27 -6.77
C GLU A 85 -11.64 -9.74 -6.72
N PRO A 86 -10.72 -8.80 -7.03
CA PRO A 86 -11.15 -7.47 -7.47
C PRO A 86 -11.46 -7.43 -8.99
N THR A 87 -11.25 -8.52 -9.73
CA THR A 87 -11.38 -8.54 -11.21
C THR A 87 -12.24 -9.65 -11.82
N SER A 88 -12.70 -10.66 -11.07
CA SER A 88 -13.25 -11.88 -11.69
C SER A 88 -14.79 -12.05 -11.65
N GLY A 89 -15.57 -11.33 -10.84
CA GLY A 89 -17.02 -11.40 -11.01
C GLY A 89 -17.91 -10.58 -10.07
N LEU A 90 -18.66 -9.63 -10.67
CA LEU A 90 -19.90 -9.00 -10.15
C LEU A 90 -19.69 -8.09 -8.91
N ASP A 91 -19.40 -6.79 -9.00
CA ASP A 91 -20.13 -5.70 -9.65
C ASP A 91 -19.18 -4.56 -10.08
N GLY A 92 -19.12 -4.24 -11.38
CA GLY A 92 -18.34 -3.10 -11.88
C GLY A 92 -18.73 -1.75 -11.24
N GLN A 93 -19.95 -1.63 -10.71
CA GLN A 93 -20.39 -0.46 -9.94
C GLN A 93 -19.67 -0.32 -8.59
N ALA A 94 -19.42 -1.42 -7.87
CA ALA A 94 -18.72 -1.38 -6.58
C ALA A 94 -17.23 -1.03 -6.76
N ALA A 95 -16.61 -1.58 -7.82
CA ALA A 95 -15.25 -1.21 -8.21
C ALA A 95 -15.16 0.28 -8.60
N ASN A 96 -16.09 0.77 -9.43
CA ASN A 96 -16.14 2.18 -9.81
C ASN A 96 -16.38 3.10 -8.61
N ASN A 97 -17.26 2.73 -7.68
CA ASN A 97 -17.53 3.54 -6.49
C ASN A 97 -16.30 3.65 -5.58
N THR A 98 -15.55 2.55 -5.41
CA THR A 98 -14.29 2.55 -4.65
C THR A 98 -13.24 3.44 -5.33
N VAL A 99 -13.06 3.30 -6.65
CA VAL A 99 -12.12 4.14 -7.41
C VAL A 99 -12.49 5.62 -7.34
N LEU A 100 -13.78 5.95 -7.46
CA LEU A 100 -14.28 7.33 -7.33
C LEU A 100 -14.03 7.90 -5.94
N PHE A 101 -14.22 7.10 -4.89
CA PHE A 101 -13.95 7.51 -3.52
C PHE A 101 -12.46 7.78 -3.28
N VAL A 102 -11.59 6.86 -3.71
CA VAL A 102 -10.13 7.03 -3.59
C VAL A 102 -9.65 8.23 -4.41
N THR A 103 -10.16 8.41 -5.62
CA THR A 103 -9.82 9.55 -6.47
C THR A 103 -10.28 10.87 -5.84
N GLY A 104 -11.48 10.90 -5.25
CA GLY A 104 -12.00 12.07 -4.53
C GLY A 104 -11.11 12.46 -3.35
N LEU A 105 -10.64 11.48 -2.57
CA LEU A 105 -9.69 11.72 -1.48
C LEU A 105 -8.39 12.34 -1.99
N ILE A 106 -7.77 11.75 -3.01
CA ILE A 106 -6.50 12.25 -3.58
C ILE A 106 -6.68 13.69 -4.09
N VAL A 107 -7.75 13.97 -4.84
CA VAL A 107 -8.02 15.30 -5.39
C VAL A 107 -8.23 16.35 -4.29
N SER A 108 -8.86 15.96 -3.18
CA SER A 108 -9.07 16.86 -2.03
C SER A 108 -7.79 17.18 -1.26
N GLU A 109 -6.84 16.24 -1.19
CA GLU A 109 -5.58 16.38 -0.46
C GLU A 109 -4.53 17.17 -1.25
N LEU A 110 -4.50 17.03 -2.59
CA LEU A 110 -3.53 17.72 -3.45
C LEU A 110 -3.38 19.23 -3.21
N PRO A 111 -4.46 20.06 -3.17
CA PRO A 111 -4.30 21.49 -2.94
C PRO A 111 -3.72 21.80 -1.56
N TYR A 112 -4.09 21.03 -0.54
CA TYR A 112 -3.55 21.18 0.81
C TYR A 112 -2.05 20.86 0.83
N LEU A 113 -1.64 19.75 0.23
CA LEU A 113 -0.23 19.34 0.14
C LEU A 113 0.63 20.36 -0.63
N VAL A 114 0.12 20.93 -1.72
CA VAL A 114 0.82 21.98 -2.47
C VAL A 114 1.02 23.24 -1.62
N VAL A 115 -0.01 23.68 -0.89
CA VAL A 115 0.09 24.85 -0.02
C VAL A 115 1.10 24.61 1.10
N CYS A 116 1.02 23.47 1.78
CA CYS A 116 1.98 23.09 2.82
C CYS A 116 3.40 22.97 2.28
N GLY A 117 3.59 22.33 1.12
CA GLY A 117 4.89 22.18 0.46
C GLY A 117 5.52 23.51 0.06
N VAL A 118 4.73 24.46 -0.46
CA VAL A 118 5.20 25.82 -0.78
C VAL A 118 5.64 26.56 0.48
N ILE A 119 4.83 26.53 1.54
CA ILE A 119 5.16 27.20 2.81
C ILE A 119 6.43 26.59 3.41
N TYR A 120 6.52 25.26 3.45
CA TYR A 120 7.70 24.55 3.94
C TYR A 120 8.95 24.93 3.14
N PHE A 121 8.88 24.92 1.81
CA PHE A 121 10.02 25.28 0.95
C PHE A 121 10.47 26.71 1.19
N VAL A 122 9.55 27.69 1.26
CA VAL A 122 9.91 29.09 1.49
C VAL A 122 10.56 29.28 2.87
N CYS A 123 10.02 28.64 3.89
CA CYS A 123 10.60 28.70 5.23
C CYS A 123 11.97 28.02 5.28
N TRP A 124 12.14 26.84 4.69
CA TRP A 124 13.38 26.06 4.77
C TRP A 124 14.49 26.60 3.86
N TYR A 125 14.20 26.89 2.59
CA TYR A 125 15.21 27.22 1.59
C TYR A 125 15.98 28.50 1.92
N TRP A 126 15.26 29.55 2.32
CA TRP A 126 15.88 30.83 2.70
C TRP A 126 16.49 30.83 4.09
N THR A 127 15.95 30.07 5.05
CA THR A 127 16.58 29.95 6.38
C THR A 127 17.86 29.12 6.35
N ALA A 128 17.96 28.15 5.43
CA ALA A 128 19.19 27.40 5.18
C ALA A 128 20.28 28.23 4.48
N GLY A 129 19.96 29.43 3.98
CA GLY A 129 20.93 30.31 3.32
C GLY A 129 21.44 29.78 1.96
N LEU A 130 20.63 28.98 1.27
CA LEU A 130 20.98 28.42 -0.03
C LEU A 130 21.02 29.50 -1.14
N ARG A 131 21.71 29.21 -2.23
CA ARG A 131 21.94 30.15 -3.35
C ARG A 131 20.63 30.51 -4.05
N ASN A 132 20.27 31.80 -4.08
CA ASN A 132 18.97 32.30 -4.58
C ASN A 132 18.82 32.33 -6.13
N ASP A 133 19.58 31.50 -6.84
CA ASP A 133 19.51 31.38 -8.29
C ASP A 133 18.26 30.59 -8.70
N THR A 134 17.47 31.14 -9.62
CA THR A 134 16.20 30.54 -10.09
C THR A 134 16.37 29.09 -10.57
N LYS A 135 17.51 28.75 -11.19
CA LYS A 135 17.79 27.38 -11.70
C LYS A 135 17.87 26.34 -10.58
N TRP A 136 18.57 26.68 -9.50
CA TRP A 136 18.79 25.79 -8.36
C TRP A 136 17.56 25.78 -7.45
N ALA A 137 17.03 26.96 -7.12
CA ALA A 137 15.82 27.10 -6.31
C ALA A 137 14.60 26.39 -6.93
N GLY A 138 14.38 26.55 -8.24
CA GLY A 138 13.26 25.89 -8.94
C GLY A 138 13.40 24.36 -8.98
N SER A 139 14.62 23.86 -9.18
CA SER A 139 14.89 22.41 -9.18
C SER A 139 14.70 21.81 -7.79
N THR A 140 15.21 22.47 -6.75
CA THR A 140 15.02 22.05 -5.35
C THR A 140 13.55 22.12 -4.94
N PHE A 141 12.81 23.13 -5.35
CA PHE A 141 11.37 23.25 -5.10
C PHE A 141 10.58 22.09 -5.72
N PHE A 142 10.88 21.74 -6.97
CA PHE A 142 10.22 20.62 -7.65
C PHE A 142 10.46 19.30 -6.92
N VAL A 143 11.70 19.03 -6.50
CA VAL A 143 12.04 17.83 -5.72
C VAL A 143 11.34 17.83 -4.35
N ALA A 144 11.32 18.97 -3.66
CA ALA A 144 10.64 19.11 -2.37
C ALA A 144 9.11 18.91 -2.47
N MET A 145 8.49 19.33 -3.57
CA MET A 145 7.07 19.11 -3.78
C MET A 145 6.75 17.65 -4.10
N PHE A 146 7.60 17.00 -4.91
CA PHE A 146 7.47 15.57 -5.17
C PHE A 146 7.68 14.74 -3.90
N TYR A 147 8.58 15.16 -3.02
CA TYR A 147 8.80 14.56 -1.70
C TYR A 147 7.51 14.51 -0.87
N GLU A 148 6.82 15.64 -0.76
CA GLU A 148 5.60 15.75 0.05
C GLU A 148 4.50 14.81 -0.47
N MET A 149 4.36 14.73 -1.80
CA MET A 149 3.40 13.83 -2.47
C MET A 149 3.77 12.36 -2.28
N LEU A 150 5.06 12.01 -2.35
CA LEU A 150 5.55 10.65 -2.14
C LEU A 150 5.34 10.20 -0.69
N TYR A 151 5.69 11.04 0.28
CA TYR A 151 5.56 10.74 1.70
C TYR A 151 4.12 10.44 2.09
N THR A 152 3.19 11.29 1.66
CA THR A 152 1.75 11.12 1.88
C THR A 152 1.19 9.90 1.15
N GLY A 153 1.66 9.62 -0.07
CA GLY A 153 1.30 8.40 -0.81
C GLY A 153 1.71 7.11 -0.10
N ILE A 154 2.91 7.06 0.50
CA ILE A 154 3.35 5.92 1.31
C ILE A 154 2.45 5.76 2.55
N GLY A 155 2.10 6.86 3.22
CA GLY A 155 1.18 6.83 4.36
C GLY A 155 -0.21 6.29 3.99
N GLN A 156 -0.74 6.68 2.84
CA GLN A 156 -2.02 6.17 2.32
C GLN A 156 -1.96 4.68 1.97
N LEU A 157 -0.84 4.20 1.41
CA LEU A 157 -0.63 2.77 1.15
C LEU A 157 -0.65 1.95 2.45
N ILE A 158 0.02 2.43 3.49
CA ILE A 158 0.04 1.78 4.81
C ILE A 158 -1.35 1.80 5.44
N ALA A 159 -2.06 2.92 5.32
CA ALA A 159 -3.43 3.05 5.82
C ALA A 159 -4.41 2.11 5.09
N ALA A 160 -4.25 1.91 3.78
CA ALA A 160 -5.07 0.98 3.00
C ALA A 160 -4.86 -0.49 3.40
N TYR A 161 -3.64 -0.84 3.84
CA TYR A 161 -3.32 -2.18 4.32
C TYR A 161 -3.73 -2.42 5.79
N ALA A 162 -3.82 -1.36 6.59
CA ALA A 162 -4.05 -1.48 8.02
C ALA A 162 -5.52 -1.83 8.36
N PRO A 163 -5.77 -2.82 9.25
CA PRO A 163 -7.12 -3.18 9.66
C PRO A 163 -7.76 -2.16 10.62
N ASN A 164 -6.96 -1.28 11.23
CA ASN A 164 -7.43 -0.22 12.13
C ASN A 164 -6.45 0.97 12.15
N ALA A 165 -6.96 2.14 12.57
CA ALA A 165 -6.19 3.38 12.59
C ALA A 165 -5.01 3.35 13.57
N THR A 166 -5.17 2.68 14.72
CA THR A 166 -4.10 2.56 15.71
C THR A 166 -2.91 1.77 15.17
N PHE A 167 -3.17 0.65 14.47
CA PHE A 167 -2.15 -0.17 13.82
C PHE A 167 -1.44 0.61 12.71
N ALA A 168 -2.20 1.35 11.89
CA ALA A 168 -1.62 2.23 10.88
C ALA A 168 -0.63 3.23 11.50
N SER A 169 -1.01 3.86 12.63
CA SER A 169 -0.17 4.83 13.33
C SER A 169 1.10 4.23 13.96
N LEU A 170 1.11 2.93 14.28
CA LEU A 170 2.28 2.22 14.80
C LEU A 170 3.21 1.74 13.68
N VAL A 171 2.64 1.28 12.57
CA VAL A 171 3.41 0.75 11.44
C VAL A 171 4.04 1.87 10.62
N ASN A 172 3.35 3.00 10.42
CA ASN A 172 3.85 4.12 9.63
C ASN A 172 5.25 4.60 10.05
N PRO A 173 5.50 4.98 11.33
CA PRO A 173 6.83 5.42 11.75
C PRO A 173 7.88 4.32 11.62
N LEU A 174 7.54 3.04 11.79
CA LEU A 174 8.47 1.93 11.62
C LEU A 174 8.94 1.79 10.16
N VAL A 175 7.99 1.84 9.21
CA VAL A 175 8.30 1.74 7.78
C VAL A 175 9.10 2.95 7.32
N ILE A 176 8.63 4.17 7.61
CA ILE A 176 9.31 5.40 7.20
C ILE A 176 10.70 5.50 7.80
N THR A 177 10.88 5.21 9.10
CA THR A 177 12.20 5.26 9.73
C THR A 177 13.15 4.25 9.12
N THR A 178 12.66 3.05 8.79
CA THR A 178 13.49 2.01 8.14
C THR A 178 13.95 2.46 6.75
N LEU A 179 13.06 3.04 5.95
CA LEU A 179 13.40 3.57 4.63
C LEU A 179 14.42 4.72 4.74
N VAL A 180 14.16 5.71 5.60
CA VAL A 180 15.08 6.85 5.80
C VAL A 180 16.46 6.40 6.32
N LEU A 181 16.54 5.38 7.18
CA LEU A 181 17.84 4.87 7.65
C LEU A 181 18.63 4.14 6.55
N LEU A 182 17.93 3.47 5.63
CA LEU A 182 18.53 2.65 4.58
C LEU A 182 18.70 3.39 3.24
N CYS A 183 18.33 4.67 3.17
CA CYS A 183 18.43 5.50 1.97
C CYS A 183 19.88 5.84 1.53
N GLY A 184 20.91 5.41 2.27
CA GLY A 184 22.31 5.61 1.91
C GLY A 184 22.97 6.86 2.50
N VAL A 185 22.20 7.77 3.10
CA VAL A 185 22.72 9.01 3.72
C VAL A 185 23.23 8.76 5.14
N PHE A 186 22.44 8.10 5.99
CA PHE A 186 22.83 7.80 7.37
C PHE A 186 23.77 6.61 7.50
N ALA A 187 23.63 5.63 6.62
CA ALA A 187 24.52 4.49 6.49
C ALA A 187 25.01 4.40 5.03
N PRO A 188 26.31 4.62 4.76
CA PRO A 188 26.83 4.54 3.40
C PRO A 188 26.66 3.12 2.84
N TYR A 189 26.52 3.01 1.51
CA TYR A 189 26.22 1.75 0.81
C TYR A 189 27.13 0.57 1.21
N SER A 190 28.41 0.85 1.51
CA SER A 190 29.37 -0.17 1.94
C SER A 190 29.09 -0.77 3.32
N GLN A 191 28.43 -0.01 4.21
CA GLN A 191 28.13 -0.41 5.59
C GLN A 191 26.75 -1.07 5.74
N ILE A 192 25.89 -1.02 4.71
CA ILE A 192 24.59 -1.69 4.71
C ILE A 192 24.79 -3.21 4.62
N THR A 193 24.06 -3.97 5.44
CA THR A 193 24.14 -5.43 5.41
C THR A 193 23.74 -5.99 4.05
N ALA A 194 24.38 -7.09 3.65
CA ALA A 194 24.24 -7.63 2.30
C ALA A 194 22.78 -7.88 1.88
N PHE A 195 21.94 -8.35 2.80
CA PHE A 195 20.51 -8.55 2.52
C PHE A 195 19.85 -7.25 2.09
N TRP A 196 19.86 -6.20 2.89
CA TRP A 196 19.17 -4.93 2.57
C TRP A 196 19.80 -4.20 1.37
N ARG A 197 21.13 -4.26 1.25
CA ARG A 197 21.88 -3.54 0.22
C ARG A 197 21.44 -3.82 -1.22
N TYR A 198 21.00 -5.04 -1.55
CA TYR A 198 20.71 -5.42 -2.94
C TYR A 198 19.30 -5.08 -3.43
N TRP A 199 18.33 -4.87 -2.54
CA TRP A 199 16.93 -4.67 -2.95
C TRP A 199 16.33 -3.42 -2.33
N ILE A 200 16.37 -3.27 -0.99
CA ILE A 200 15.73 -2.11 -0.36
C ILE A 200 16.43 -0.80 -0.74
N TYR A 201 17.76 -0.79 -0.89
CA TYR A 201 18.49 0.41 -1.30
C TYR A 201 18.03 0.97 -2.66
N TYR A 202 17.76 0.08 -3.62
CA TYR A 202 17.34 0.47 -4.97
C TYR A 202 15.82 0.70 -5.07
N LEU A 203 15.04 0.05 -4.21
CA LEU A 203 13.59 0.19 -4.14
C LEU A 203 13.20 1.44 -3.34
N ASP A 204 14.04 1.87 -2.42
CA ASP A 204 13.81 3.01 -1.55
C ASP A 204 13.78 4.34 -2.36
N PRO A 205 12.61 4.99 -2.45
CA PRO A 205 12.49 6.24 -3.18
C PRO A 205 13.22 7.40 -2.48
N PHE A 206 13.49 7.30 -1.17
CA PHE A 206 14.23 8.32 -0.42
C PHE A 206 15.70 8.39 -0.88
N ASN A 207 16.30 7.30 -1.37
CA ASN A 207 17.68 7.30 -1.90
C ASN A 207 17.84 8.29 -3.05
N TYR A 208 16.95 8.22 -4.04
CA TYR A 208 16.96 9.12 -5.20
C TYR A 208 16.65 10.56 -4.81
N LEU A 209 15.77 10.73 -3.82
CA LEU A 209 15.33 12.04 -3.37
C LEU A 209 16.42 12.82 -2.65
N PHE A 210 17.11 12.18 -1.70
CA PHE A 210 18.25 12.79 -1.04
C PHE A 210 19.42 13.00 -2.00
N GLY A 211 19.65 12.08 -2.94
CA GLY A 211 20.62 12.27 -4.02
C GLY A 211 20.33 13.50 -4.88
N ALA A 212 19.06 13.73 -5.23
CA ALA A 212 18.62 14.91 -5.97
C ALA A 212 18.80 16.19 -5.14
N PHE A 213 18.44 16.18 -3.85
CA PHE A 213 18.68 17.32 -2.97
C PHE A 213 20.16 17.69 -2.91
N LEU A 214 21.03 16.73 -2.57
CA LEU A 214 22.47 16.95 -2.48
C LEU A 214 23.05 17.45 -3.79
N THR A 215 22.58 16.93 -4.93
CA THR A 215 23.03 17.41 -6.24
C THR A 215 22.59 18.85 -6.45
N PHE A 216 21.31 19.18 -6.30
CA PHE A 216 20.82 20.54 -6.61
C PHE A 216 21.28 21.61 -5.62
N THR A 217 21.56 21.27 -4.36
CA THR A 217 22.04 22.23 -3.36
C THR A 217 23.54 22.46 -3.44
N THR A 218 24.30 21.42 -3.79
CA THR A 218 25.77 21.41 -3.60
C THR A 218 26.55 21.44 -4.92
N PHE A 219 25.88 21.17 -6.05
CA PHE A 219 26.54 21.15 -7.35
C PHE A 219 27.05 22.55 -7.74
N SER A 220 28.34 22.61 -8.10
CA SER A 220 29.06 23.84 -8.45
C SER A 220 28.96 24.94 -7.39
N VAL A 221 29.04 24.57 -6.11
CA VAL A 221 29.33 25.52 -5.04
C VAL A 221 30.85 25.70 -4.97
N ASP A 222 31.31 26.95 -5.00
CA ASP A 222 32.73 27.25 -4.83
C ASP A 222 33.06 27.21 -3.34
N ILE A 223 33.74 26.15 -2.90
CA ILE A 223 34.08 25.92 -1.49
C ILE A 223 35.39 26.65 -1.21
N THR A 224 35.28 27.82 -0.60
CA THR A 224 36.46 28.54 -0.10
C THR A 224 36.72 28.10 1.34
N CYS A 225 37.64 27.14 1.53
CA CYS A 225 37.94 26.62 2.85
C CYS A 225 38.60 27.69 3.73
N GLU A 226 38.15 27.80 4.98
CA GLU A 226 38.82 28.63 5.98
C GLU A 226 40.10 27.94 6.48
N ARG A 227 41.09 28.69 6.99
CA ARG A 227 42.38 28.11 7.43
C ARG A 227 42.24 27.02 8.50
N GLY A 228 41.17 27.04 9.29
CA GLY A 228 40.88 26.02 10.30
C GLY A 228 40.23 24.75 9.73
N GLU A 229 39.69 24.78 8.52
CA GLU A 229 39.08 23.64 7.84
C GLU A 229 40.09 22.83 7.01
N LEU A 230 41.28 23.40 6.79
CA LEU A 230 42.38 22.72 6.11
C LEU A 230 43.04 21.72 7.07
N ALA A 231 43.00 20.44 6.70
CA ALA A 231 43.80 19.42 7.37
C ALA A 231 45.28 19.62 7.03
N VAL A 232 46.01 20.28 7.93
CA VAL A 232 47.47 20.45 7.79
C VAL A 232 48.16 19.23 8.40
N PHE A 233 48.75 18.39 7.55
CA PHE A 233 49.58 17.26 7.97
C PHE A 233 50.98 17.39 7.35
N ASN A 234 51.97 16.80 8.01
CA ASN A 234 53.33 16.72 7.49
C ASN A 234 53.53 15.35 6.84
N PRO A 235 53.94 15.28 5.56
CA PRO A 235 54.22 14.00 4.92
C PRO A 235 55.45 13.31 5.57
N PRO A 236 55.55 11.98 5.47
CA PRO A 236 56.74 11.22 5.90
C PRO A 236 58.02 11.73 5.23
N ALA A 237 59.17 11.50 5.88
CA ALA A 237 60.46 11.87 5.30
C ALA A 237 60.67 11.19 3.93
N ASN A 238 60.96 12.00 2.90
CA ASN A 238 61.13 11.65 1.48
C ASN A 238 59.86 11.57 0.59
N GLU A 239 58.68 11.96 1.06
CA GLU A 239 57.47 12.04 0.21
C GLU A 239 56.99 13.49 0.02
N THR A 240 56.45 13.80 -1.18
CA THR A 240 55.79 15.08 -1.41
C THR A 240 54.35 15.05 -0.89
N CYS A 241 53.79 16.21 -0.54
CA CYS A 241 52.39 16.31 -0.09
C CYS A 241 51.41 15.71 -1.14
N GLY A 242 51.73 15.86 -2.43
CA GLY A 242 50.96 15.27 -3.52
C GLY A 242 51.05 13.74 -3.58
N ASP A 243 52.24 13.17 -3.36
CA ASP A 243 52.42 11.72 -3.37
C ASP A 243 51.70 11.05 -2.19
N TYR A 244 51.77 11.66 -1.00
CA TYR A 244 51.08 11.17 0.20
C TYR A 244 49.55 11.23 0.09
N LEU A 245 49.01 12.26 -0.56
CA LEU A 245 47.57 12.42 -0.77
C LEU A 245 46.98 11.57 -1.89
N SER A 246 47.80 10.96 -2.74
CA SER A 246 47.32 10.16 -3.88
C SER A 246 46.50 8.92 -3.47
N THR A 247 46.57 8.51 -2.20
CA THR A 247 45.91 7.32 -1.66
C THR A 247 44.54 7.64 -1.01
N TYR A 248 44.19 8.92 -0.87
CA TYR A 248 42.97 9.40 -0.22
C TYR A 248 42.05 10.14 -1.21
#